data_AF-A0A819QMT6-F1
#
_entry.id   AF-A0A819QMT6-F1
#
_cell.length_a   1.000
_cell.length_b   1.000
_cell.length_c   1.000
_cell.angle_alpha   90.00
_cell.angle_beta   90.00
_cell.angle_gamma   90.00
#
_symmetry.space_group_name_H-M   'P 1'
#
loop_
_entity.id
_entity.type
_entity.pdbx_description
1 polymer ?
#
loop_
_entity_poly.entity_id
_entity_poly.type
_entity_poly.pdbx_seq_one_letter_code
_entity_poly.pdbx_strand_id
1 'polypeptide(L)' 'YFGAIGAILYNDPADYAPFGTTSDQVYDQKWFMPPSGTQRGTSYNSKGDPLTPIYPSTGSIIFQQ' A
#
# COMPACT_ATOMS: atom_id res chain seq x y z
N TYR A 1 -12.14 -8.29 22.91
CA TYR A 1 -11.49 -7.36 21.97
C TYR A 1 -10.01 -7.68 21.90
N PHE A 2 -9.36 -7.54 20.73
CA PHE A 2 -8.02 -8.09 20.49
C PHE A 2 -6.84 -7.18 20.88
N GLY A 3 -7.05 -5.89 21.18
CA GLY A 3 -6.11 -5.04 21.94
C GLY A 3 -4.72 -4.81 21.35
N ALA A 4 -4.51 -5.03 20.05
CA ALA A 4 -3.21 -4.84 19.41
C ALA A 4 -2.82 -3.34 19.37
N ILE A 5 -1.55 -3.05 19.66
CA ILE A 5 -0.97 -1.69 19.64
C ILE A 5 -0.14 -1.40 18.37
N GLY A 6 -0.01 -2.40 17.50
CA GLY A 6 0.75 -2.34 16.26
C GLY A 6 0.54 -3.61 15.42
N ALA A 7 0.95 -3.56 14.16
CA ALA A 7 0.87 -4.67 13.23
C ALA A 7 2.09 -4.69 12.30
N ILE A 8 2.52 -5.88 11.92
CA ILE A 8 3.52 -6.12 10.87
C ILE A 8 2.76 -6.71 9.68
N LEU A 9 2.95 -6.10 8.51
CA LEU A 9 2.40 -6.59 7.25
C LEU A 9 3.56 -7.09 6.39
N TYR A 10 3.45 -8.31 5.88
CA TYR A 10 4.42 -8.91 4.98
C TYR A 10 3.68 -9.58 3.82
N ASN A 11 4.39 -9.75 2.70
CA ASN A 11 3.85 -10.42 1.52
C ASN A 11 4.25 -11.90 1.56
N ASP A 12 3.27 -12.80 1.69
CA ASP A 12 3.54 -14.23 1.72
C ASP A 12 3.99 -14.75 0.34
N PRO A 13 5.09 -15.51 0.23
CA PRO A 13 5.50 -16.13 -1.02
C PRO A 13 4.41 -17.01 -1.66
N ALA A 14 3.53 -17.64 -0.88
CA ALA A 14 2.43 -18.42 -1.45
C ALA A 14 1.49 -17.57 -2.33
N ASP A 15 1.33 -16.28 -2.00
CA ASP A 15 0.47 -15.36 -2.72
C ASP A 15 1.24 -14.55 -3.79
N TYR A 16 2.51 -14.18 -3.51
CA TYR A 16 3.27 -13.22 -4.33
C TYR A 16 4.46 -13.83 -5.11
N ALA A 17 4.86 -15.07 -4.80
CA ALA A 17 5.93 -15.81 -5.47
C ALA A 17 5.70 -17.34 -5.41
N PRO A 18 4.55 -17.86 -5.91
CA PRO A 18 4.11 -19.25 -5.71
C PRO A 18 5.05 -20.30 -6.29
N PHE A 19 5.95 -19.93 -7.21
CA PHE A 19 6.94 -20.85 -7.79
C PHE A 19 8.32 -20.75 -7.13
N GLY A 20 8.45 -20.00 -6.03
CA GLY A 20 9.67 -19.85 -5.24
C GLY A 20 10.27 -18.44 -5.30
N THR A 21 11.22 -18.19 -4.40
CA THR A 21 11.86 -16.88 -4.18
C THR A 21 13.32 -16.83 -4.61
N THR A 22 13.80 -17.86 -5.32
CA THR A 22 15.16 -17.88 -5.90
C THR A 22 15.24 -16.90 -7.06
N SER A 23 16.45 -16.41 -7.38
CA SER A 23 16.66 -15.33 -8.36
C SER A 23 16.12 -15.65 -9.77
N ASP A 24 16.05 -16.94 -10.14
CA ASP A 24 15.50 -17.41 -11.41
C ASP A 24 13.96 -17.49 -11.43
N GLN A 25 13.31 -17.39 -10.26
CA GLN A 25 11.85 -17.48 -10.12
C GLN A 25 11.17 -16.13 -9.90
N VAL A 26 11.93 -15.08 -9.63
CA VAL A 26 11.45 -13.73 -9.28
C VAL A 26 12.03 -12.68 -10.22
N TYR A 27 11.67 -11.41 -10.02
CA TYR A 27 12.27 -10.30 -10.75
C TYR A 27 13.79 -10.24 -10.52
N ASP A 28 14.63 -10.08 -11.54
CA ASP A 28 14.38 -9.62 -12.92
C ASP A 28 14.13 -10.71 -13.98
N GLN A 29 14.21 -12.00 -13.61
CA GLN A 29 14.06 -13.12 -14.54
C GLN A 29 12.60 -13.48 -14.82
N LYS A 30 11.72 -13.27 -13.84
CA LYS A 30 10.28 -13.50 -13.94
C LYS A 30 9.49 -12.34 -13.33
N TRP A 31 8.17 -12.42 -13.42
CA TRP A 31 7.24 -11.40 -12.93
C TRP A 31 6.95 -11.43 -11.41
N PHE A 32 7.45 -12.41 -10.66
CA PHE A 32 7.15 -12.56 -9.23
C PHE A 32 8.00 -11.67 -8.34
N MET A 33 7.51 -11.42 -7.13
CA MET A 33 8.15 -10.51 -6.19
C MET A 33 9.46 -11.11 -5.63
N PRO A 34 10.59 -10.37 -5.69
CA PRO A 34 11.83 -10.83 -5.07
C PRO A 34 11.73 -10.82 -3.54
N PRO A 35 12.54 -11.60 -2.81
CA PRO A 35 12.49 -11.69 -1.34
C PRO A 35 12.83 -10.37 -0.62
N SER A 36 13.51 -9.44 -1.31
CA SER A 36 13.77 -8.08 -0.82
C SER A 36 12.66 -7.07 -1.15
N GLY A 37 11.65 -7.48 -1.92
CA GLY A 37 10.51 -6.65 -2.30
C GLY A 37 9.52 -6.47 -1.15
N THR A 38 8.88 -5.30 -1.09
CA THR A 38 7.81 -5.02 -0.12
C THR A 38 6.71 -4.17 -0.75
N GLN A 39 5.46 -4.47 -0.44
CA GLN A 39 4.32 -3.69 -0.90
C GLN A 39 4.14 -2.43 -0.05
N ARG A 40 4.20 -1.26 -0.70
CA ARG A 40 3.76 0.02 -0.11
C ARG A 40 2.26 0.23 -0.31
N GLY A 41 1.66 1.02 0.57
CA GLY A 41 0.25 1.40 0.48
C GLY A 41 -0.11 2.40 1.59
N THR A 42 -1.24 3.08 1.42
CA THR A 42 -1.80 3.92 2.49
C THR A 42 -2.60 3.05 3.47
N SER A 43 -2.46 3.32 4.76
CA SER A 43 -3.35 2.79 5.80
C SER A 43 -4.56 3.71 6.05
N TYR A 44 -4.69 4.80 5.29
CA TYR A 44 -5.84 5.69 5.37
C TYR A 44 -7.10 4.97 4.87
N ASN A 45 -8.15 4.98 5.68
CA ASN A 45 -9.37 4.22 5.46
C ASN A 45 -10.50 5.03 4.80
N SER A 46 -10.19 6.21 4.27
CA SER A 46 -11.13 7.08 3.57
C SER A 46 -10.56 7.54 2.22
N LYS A 47 -11.32 8.35 1.49
CA LYS A 47 -11.00 8.81 0.13
C LYS A 47 -10.62 10.29 0.12
N GLY A 48 -9.67 10.66 -0.74
CA GLY A 48 -9.24 12.04 -0.95
C GLY A 48 -8.21 12.52 0.07
N ASP A 49 -7.91 13.82 0.02
CA ASP A 49 -7.08 14.51 1.00
C ASP A 49 -7.75 14.46 2.38
N PRO A 50 -7.06 13.94 3.42
CA PRO A 50 -7.59 13.90 4.78
C PRO A 50 -8.01 15.26 5.35
N LEU A 51 -7.42 16.36 4.86
CA LEU A 51 -7.67 17.71 5.39
C LEU A 51 -8.80 18.45 4.66
N THR A 52 -9.24 18.00 3.49
CA THR A 52 -10.33 18.62 2.72
C THR A 52 -11.36 17.59 2.27
N PRO A 53 -12.05 16.90 3.20
CA PRO A 53 -13.05 15.91 2.83
C PRO A 53 -14.18 16.56 2.02
N ILE A 54 -14.54 15.95 0.89
CA ILE A 54 -15.65 16.39 0.01
C ILE A 54 -15.39 17.72 -0.72
N TYR A 55 -14.24 18.38 -0.50
CA TYR A 55 -13.86 19.62 -1.16
C TYR A 55 -12.52 19.48 -1.91
N PRO A 56 -12.28 20.28 -2.97
CA PRO A 56 -10.96 20.36 -3.58
C PRO A 56 -9.91 20.92 -2.62
N SER A 57 -8.71 20.34 -2.63
CA SER A 57 -7.54 20.83 -1.86
C SER A 57 -6.90 22.06 -2.50
N THR A 58 -7.67 23.15 -2.63
CA THR A 58 -7.21 24.42 -3.23
C THR A 58 -7.03 25.52 -2.19
N GLY A 59 -6.05 26.42 -2.40
CA GLY A 59 -5.79 27.54 -1.48
C GLY A 59 -6.88 28.63 -1.46
N SER A 60 -7.88 28.54 -2.32
CA SER A 60 -9.01 29.47 -2.40
C SER A 60 -10.29 28.73 -2.07
N ILE A 61 -11.03 29.24 -1.09
CA ILE A 61 -12.43 28.84 -0.90
C ILE A 61 -13.23 29.39 -2.08
N ILE A 62 -13.92 28.54 -2.84
CA ILE A 62 -14.97 29.00 -3.75
C ILE A 62 -16.22 29.27 -2.92
N PHE A 63 -16.13 30.30 -2.09
CA PHE A 63 -17.25 31.00 -1.45
C PHE A 63 -16.82 32.46 -1.28
N GLN A 64 -16.40 33.12 -2.36
CA GLN A 64 -16.55 34.56 -2.42
C GLN A 64 -17.99 34.85 -2.80
N GLN A 65 -18.63 35.57 -1.87
CA GLN A 65 -19.94 36.19 -1.96
C GLN A 65 -20.00 37.23 -3.09
#